data_AF-A0A0D6ZBJ4-F1
#
_entry.id   AF-A0A0D6ZBJ4-F1
#
_cell.length_a   1.000
_cell.length_b   1.000
_cell.length_c   1.000
_cell.angle_alpha   90.00
_cell.angle_beta   90.00
_cell.angle_gamma   90.00
#
_symmetry.space_group_name_H-M   'P 1'
#
loop_
_entity.id
_entity.type
_entity.pdbx_description
1 polymer ?
#
loop_
_entity_poly.entity_id
_entity_poly.type
_entity_poly.pdbx_seq_one_letter_code
_entity_poly.pdbx_strand_id
1 'polypeptide(L)'
;MEAVFVASYAHMKNDLQGQNWVFVDSYKEAVDLYLMNHVKKGDFAVTQDIGLASTLIAKEVYTISPRGSLYEENGIQTALELRYLSAKARRQGFYGKGPKPFTKKDREKFIEELNILLSNFKICSRNHN
;
A
#
# COMPACT_ATOMS: atom_id res chain seq x y z
N MET A 1 13.81 10.66 6.63
CA MET A 1 12.84 9.82 5.92
C MET A 1 12.00 10.75 5.06
N GLU A 2 11.92 10.47 3.77
CA GLU A 2 11.21 11.28 2.78
C GLU A 2 10.02 10.45 2.27
N ALA A 3 8.85 11.06 2.16
CA ALA A 3 7.65 10.39 1.64
C ALA A 3 7.52 10.68 0.15
N VAL A 4 7.32 9.65 -0.66
CA VAL A 4 7.11 9.74 -2.11
C VAL A 4 5.74 9.17 -2.45
N PHE A 5 4.96 9.93 -3.22
CA PHE A 5 3.66 9.52 -3.72
C PHE A 5 3.78 9.14 -5.18
N VAL A 6 3.43 7.90 -5.52
CA VAL A 6 3.50 7.39 -6.89
C VAL A 6 2.10 7.21 -7.44
N ALA A 7 1.81 7.81 -8.59
CA ALA A 7 0.53 7.66 -9.25
C ALA A 7 0.68 7.68 -10.77
N SER A 8 -0.25 7.02 -11.47
CA SER A 8 -0.37 7.18 -12.92
C SER A 8 -0.92 8.56 -13.28
N TYR A 9 -0.52 9.13 -14.43
CA TYR A 9 -1.12 10.35 -14.98
C TYR A 9 -2.65 10.31 -15.09
N ALA A 10 -3.26 9.12 -15.26
CA ALA A 10 -4.72 8.96 -15.28
C ALA A 10 -5.40 9.35 -13.95
N HIS A 11 -4.65 9.45 -12.85
CA HIS A 11 -5.14 9.80 -11.51
C HIS A 11 -4.50 11.09 -10.96
N MET A 12 -3.95 11.95 -11.83
CA MET A 12 -3.31 13.21 -11.43
C MET A 12 -4.32 14.12 -10.71
N LYS A 13 -3.95 14.60 -9.52
CA LYS A 13 -4.69 15.65 -8.81
C LYS A 13 -4.11 17.02 -9.17
N ASN A 14 -4.97 18.03 -9.24
CA ASN A 14 -4.56 19.41 -9.58
C ASN A 14 -3.90 20.16 -8.42
N ASP A 15 -3.92 19.60 -7.20
CA ASP A 15 -3.28 20.19 -6.03
C ASP A 15 -2.19 19.26 -5.50
N LEU A 16 -0.94 19.61 -5.80
CA LEU A 16 0.27 18.85 -5.47
C LEU A 16 1.11 19.54 -4.38
N GLN A 17 0.54 20.53 -3.68
CA GLN A 17 1.30 21.40 -2.79
C GLN A 17 2.05 20.62 -1.70
N GLY A 18 3.38 20.75 -1.72
CA GLY A 18 4.29 20.32 -0.65
C GLY A 18 4.58 18.82 -0.56
N GLN A 19 4.19 18.01 -1.56
CA GLN A 19 4.43 16.56 -1.57
C GLN A 19 5.32 16.15 -2.75
N ASN A 20 6.21 15.18 -2.52
CA ASN A 20 7.04 14.62 -3.59
C ASN A 20 6.24 13.61 -4.41
N TRP A 21 5.71 14.06 -5.54
CA TRP A 21 4.96 13.22 -6.47
C TRP A 21 5.85 12.70 -7.58
N VAL A 22 5.71 11.41 -7.88
CA VAL A 22 6.24 10.80 -9.09
C VAL A 22 5.06 10.29 -9.92
N PHE A 23 4.91 10.87 -11.10
CA PHE A 23 3.91 10.43 -12.06
C PHE A 23 4.52 9.47 -13.06
N VAL A 24 3.85 8.35 -13.28
CA VAL A 24 4.24 7.34 -14.26
C VAL A 24 3.19 7.27 -15.37
N ASP A 25 3.58 6.65 -16.48
CA ASP A 25 2.70 6.46 -17.64
C ASP A 25 1.35 5.82 -17.27
N SER A 26 0.35 6.02 -18.12
CA SER A 26 -1.00 5.48 -17.95
C SER A 26 -1.14 3.99 -18.31
N TYR A 27 -0.02 3.32 -18.61
CA TYR A 27 -0.02 1.89 -18.86
C TYR A 27 -0.40 1.11 -17.60
N LYS A 28 -1.06 -0.03 -17.83
CA LYS A 28 -1.40 -0.99 -16.78
C LYS A 28 -0.12 -1.38 -16.03
N GLU A 29 -0.17 -1.36 -14.70
CA GLU A 29 0.94 -1.75 -13.79
C GLU A 29 2.18 -0.82 -13.81
N ALA A 30 2.13 0.34 -14.45
CA ALA A 30 3.27 1.28 -14.46
C ALA A 30 3.70 1.72 -13.04
N VAL A 31 2.73 1.92 -12.14
CA VAL A 31 2.99 2.24 -10.72
C VAL A 31 3.68 1.09 -10.01
N ASP A 32 3.20 -0.12 -10.24
CA ASP A 32 3.74 -1.33 -9.62
C ASP A 32 5.19 -1.54 -10.06
N LEU A 33 5.48 -1.42 -11.36
CA LEU A 33 6.82 -1.51 -11.91
C LEU A 33 7.76 -0.44 -11.35
N TYR A 34 7.29 0.80 -11.26
CA TYR A 34 8.08 1.88 -10.66
C TYR A 34 8.45 1.55 -9.22
N LEU A 35 7.47 1.19 -8.39
CA LEU A 35 7.72 0.84 -6.99
C LEU A 35 8.68 -0.33 -6.88
N MET A 36 8.49 -1.40 -7.66
CA MET A 36 9.36 -2.56 -7.63
C MET A 36 10.82 -2.27 -7.98
N ASN A 37 11.08 -1.22 -8.78
CA ASN A 37 12.44 -0.81 -9.15
C ASN A 37 13.09 0.14 -8.12
N HIS A 38 12.31 0.87 -7.33
CA HIS A 38 12.82 1.93 -6.45
C HIS A 38 12.81 1.56 -4.96
N VAL A 39 11.92 0.66 -4.53
CA VAL A 39 11.85 0.21 -3.13
C VAL A 39 12.99 -0.73 -2.79
N LYS A 40 13.47 -0.60 -1.56
CA LYS A 40 14.52 -1.42 -0.95
C LYS A 40 13.98 -2.16 0.27
N LYS A 41 14.66 -3.23 0.67
CA LYS A 41 14.41 -3.92 1.93
C LYS A 41 14.35 -2.91 3.08
N GLY A 42 13.32 -3.02 3.91
CA GLY A 42 13.11 -2.16 5.07
C GLY A 42 12.42 -0.83 4.76
N ASP A 43 12.13 -0.52 3.48
CA ASP A 43 11.25 0.59 3.15
C ASP A 43 9.82 0.33 3.63
N PHE A 44 9.01 1.39 3.63
CA PHE A 44 7.63 1.36 4.05
C PHE A 44 6.70 1.79 2.90
N ALA A 45 5.61 1.08 2.72
CA ALA A 45 4.62 1.34 1.70
C ALA A 45 3.19 1.34 2.25
N VAL A 46 2.37 2.26 1.74
CA VAL A 46 0.92 2.29 1.99
C VAL A 46 0.20 1.95 0.69
N THR A 47 -0.59 0.89 0.67
CA THR A 47 -1.38 0.52 -0.52
C THR A 47 -2.68 -0.19 -0.13
N GLN A 48 -3.73 0.00 -0.93
CA GLN A 48 -4.97 -0.79 -0.80
C GLN A 48 -5.01 -1.97 -1.81
N ASP A 49 -4.08 -2.02 -2.75
CA ASP A 49 -4.01 -3.10 -3.73
C ASP A 49 -3.26 -4.31 -3.14
N ILE A 50 -3.99 -5.42 -2.96
CA ILE A 50 -3.46 -6.68 -2.42
C ILE A 50 -2.36 -7.30 -3.31
N GLY A 51 -2.47 -7.15 -4.64
CA GLY A 51 -1.46 -7.65 -5.58
C GLY A 51 -0.16 -6.87 -5.44
N LEU A 52 -0.24 -5.53 -5.44
CA LEU A 52 0.94 -4.71 -5.17
C LEU A 52 1.52 -5.01 -3.77
N ALA A 53 0.67 -5.12 -2.74
CA ALA A 53 1.13 -5.48 -1.41
C ALA A 53 1.90 -6.81 -1.37
N SER A 54 1.42 -7.85 -2.08
CA SER A 54 2.15 -9.12 -2.15
C SER A 54 3.54 -9.00 -2.76
N THR A 55 3.70 -8.17 -3.80
CA THR A 55 5.01 -7.97 -4.43
C THR A 55 5.98 -7.19 -3.54
N LEU A 56 5.47 -6.23 -2.77
CA LEU A 56 6.26 -5.42 -1.85
C LEU A 56 6.73 -6.22 -0.63
N ILE A 57 5.85 -7.03 -0.03
CA ILE A 57 6.22 -7.91 1.09
C ILE A 57 7.29 -8.92 0.68
N ALA A 58 7.20 -9.47 -0.53
CA ALA A 58 8.23 -10.36 -1.07
C ALA A 58 9.61 -9.70 -1.22
N LYS A 59 9.66 -8.35 -1.27
CA LYS A 59 10.90 -7.55 -1.24
C LYS A 59 11.29 -7.09 0.17
N GLU A 60 10.67 -7.63 1.21
CA GLU A 60 10.87 -7.25 2.62
C GLU A 60 10.57 -5.76 2.88
N VAL A 61 9.56 -5.22 2.18
CA VAL A 61 9.02 -3.87 2.40
C VAL A 61 7.84 -3.97 3.37
N TYR A 62 7.87 -3.16 4.43
CA TYR A 62 6.77 -3.07 5.40
C TYR A 62 5.57 -2.42 4.73
N THR A 63 4.49 -3.19 4.58
CA THR A 63 3.33 -2.73 3.79
C THR A 63 2.08 -2.66 4.66
N ILE A 64 1.39 -1.53 4.63
CA ILE A 64 0.13 -1.31 5.37
C ILE A 64 -0.98 -0.85 4.42
N SER A 65 -2.22 -1.18 4.77
CA SER A 65 -3.39 -0.60 4.13
C SER A 65 -3.72 0.80 4.69
N PRO A 66 -4.42 1.66 3.92
CA PRO A 66 -4.95 2.93 4.44
C PRO A 66 -5.92 2.80 5.62
N ARG A 67 -6.33 1.57 6.00
CA ARG A 67 -7.17 1.28 7.17
C ARG A 67 -6.36 0.83 8.39
N GLY A 68 -5.04 0.92 8.34
CA GLY A 68 -4.19 0.49 9.45
C GLY A 68 -4.15 -1.03 9.62
N SER A 69 -4.29 -1.80 8.55
CA SER A 69 -4.04 -3.24 8.60
C SER A 69 -2.72 -3.53 7.91
N LEU A 70 -1.78 -4.10 8.65
CA LEU A 70 -0.51 -4.59 8.12
C LEU A 70 -0.75 -5.77 7.21
N TYR A 71 0.00 -5.83 6.12
CA TYR A 71 0.06 -7.02 5.29
C TYR A 71 1.25 -7.86 5.72
N GLU A 72 1.00 -9.16 5.88
CA GLU A 72 1.98 -10.16 6.30
C GLU A 72 1.99 -11.32 5.31
N GLU A 73 3.14 -11.98 5.17
CA GLU A 73 3.33 -13.10 4.24
C GLU A 73 2.39 -14.27 4.54
N ASN A 74 2.13 -14.55 5.82
CA ASN A 74 1.24 -15.63 6.28
C ASN A 74 -0.22 -15.46 5.80
N GLY A 75 -0.68 -14.22 5.57
CA GLY A 75 -2.07 -13.88 5.26
C GLY A 75 -2.27 -13.38 3.83
N ILE A 76 -1.20 -12.93 3.17
CA ILE A 76 -1.31 -12.32 1.84
C ILE A 76 -1.77 -13.31 0.77
N GLN A 77 -1.35 -14.57 0.87
CA GLN A 77 -1.77 -15.62 -0.07
C GLN A 77 -3.29 -15.86 0.01
N THR A 78 -3.82 -16.00 1.21
CA THR A 78 -5.27 -16.09 1.45
C THR A 78 -6.01 -14.86 0.94
N ALA A 79 -5.45 -13.66 1.15
CA ALA A 79 -6.03 -12.42 0.66
C ALA A 79 -6.09 -12.37 -0.88
N LEU A 80 -5.05 -12.86 -1.58
CA LEU A 80 -5.01 -12.98 -3.03
C LEU A 80 -6.07 -13.97 -3.55
N GLU A 81 -6.23 -15.11 -2.88
CA GLU A 81 -7.25 -16.11 -3.23
C GLU A 81 -8.65 -15.54 -3.08
N LEU A 82 -8.95 -14.87 -1.97
CA LEU A 82 -10.24 -14.21 -1.76
C LEU A 82 -10.50 -13.12 -2.82
N ARG A 83 -9.47 -12.35 -3.21
CA ARG A 83 -9.57 -11.37 -4.31
C ARG A 83 -9.89 -12.06 -5.63
N TYR A 84 -9.22 -13.18 -5.93
CA TYR A 84 -9.47 -13.95 -7.15
C TYR A 84 -10.89 -14.51 -7.19
N LEU A 85 -11.36 -15.12 -6.09
CA LEU A 85 -12.72 -15.64 -5.96
C LEU A 85 -13.76 -14.53 -6.13
N SER A 86 -13.53 -13.37 -5.51
CA SER A 86 -14.40 -12.19 -5.66
C SER A 86 -14.42 -11.65 -7.09
N ALA A 87 -13.29 -11.70 -7.81
CA ALA A 87 -13.23 -11.33 -9.22
C ALA A 87 -13.93 -12.37 -10.13
N LYS A 88 -13.83 -13.65 -9.80
CA LYS A 88 -14.55 -14.73 -10.49
C LYS A 88 -16.07 -14.59 -10.31
N ALA A 89 -16.54 -14.33 -9.09
CA ALA A 89 -17.95 -14.10 -8.79
C ALA A 89 -18.52 -12.91 -9.59
N ARG A 90 -17.78 -11.79 -9.66
CA ARG A 90 -18.18 -10.63 -10.47
C ARG A 90 -18.33 -10.96 -11.96
N ARG A 91 -17.42 -11.77 -12.52
CA ARG A 91 -17.51 -12.24 -13.93
C ARG A 91 -18.75 -13.10 -14.17
N GLN A 92 -19.27 -13.75 -13.14
CA GLN A 92 -20.50 -14.54 -13.17
C GLN A 92 -21.76 -13.71 -12.87
N GLY A 93 -21.64 -12.37 -12.74
CA GLY A 93 -22.75 -11.47 -12.46
C GLY A 93 -23.07 -11.30 -10.98
N PHE A 94 -22.32 -11.92 -10.06
CA PHE A 94 -22.49 -11.73 -8.63
C PHE A 94 -21.64 -10.55 -8.15
N TYR A 95 -22.30 -9.42 -7.87
CA TYR A 95 -21.66 -8.22 -7.35
C TYR A 95 -21.86 -8.13 -5.83
N GLY A 96 -20.76 -8.20 -5.09
CA GLY A 96 -20.77 -7.86 -3.67
C GLY A 96 -20.90 -6.35 -3.44
N LYS A 97 -21.12 -5.95 -2.18
CA LYS A 97 -21.01 -4.54 -1.80
C LYS A 97 -19.55 -4.10 -1.95
N GLY A 98 -19.35 -2.89 -2.48
CA GLY A 98 -18.03 -2.28 -2.56
C GLY A 98 -17.38 -2.07 -1.19
N PRO A 99 -16.12 -1.64 -1.14
CA PRO A 99 -15.45 -1.35 0.12
C PRO A 99 -16.27 -0.32 0.92
N LYS A 100 -16.46 -0.60 2.22
CA LYS A 100 -17.18 0.30 3.12
C LYS A 100 -16.51 1.67 3.17
N PRO A 101 -17.22 2.77 3.41
CA PRO A 101 -16.58 4.06 3.70
C PRO A 101 -15.56 3.97 4.83
N PHE A 102 -14.58 4.88 4.85
CA PHE A 102 -13.65 4.97 5.98
C PHE A 102 -14.37 5.50 7.22
N THR A 103 -14.18 4.81 8.34
CA THR A 103 -14.68 5.24 9.64
C THR A 103 -13.63 6.07 10.39
N LYS A 104 -14.05 6.79 11.44
CA LYS A 104 -13.11 7.47 12.35
C LYS A 104 -12.11 6.48 12.96
N LYS A 105 -12.61 5.31 13.36
CA LYS A 105 -11.81 4.21 13.92
C LYS A 105 -10.75 3.70 12.93
N ASP A 106 -11.07 3.60 11.64
CA ASP A 106 -10.08 3.20 10.62
C ASP A 106 -8.92 4.22 10.53
N ARG A 107 -9.23 5.51 10.64
CA ARG A 107 -8.22 6.59 10.59
C ARG A 107 -7.35 6.59 11.84
N GLU A 108 -7.97 6.47 13.01
CA GLU A 108 -7.27 6.37 14.29
C GLU A 108 -6.31 5.16 14.29
N LYS A 109 -6.80 4.00 13.87
CA LYS A 109 -5.98 2.80 13.73
C LYS A 109 -4.81 3.00 12.76
N PHE A 110 -5.07 3.59 11.59
CA PHE A 110 -4.00 3.86 10.62
C PHE A 110 -2.91 4.76 11.21
N ILE A 111 -3.29 5.83 11.91
CA ILE A 111 -2.33 6.75 12.55
C ILE A 111 -1.52 6.03 13.64
N GLU A 112 -2.19 5.24 14.48
CA GLU A 112 -1.54 4.47 15.54
C GLU A 112 -0.49 3.50 14.99
N GLU A 113 -0.88 2.65 14.04
CA GLU A 113 0.00 1.67 13.41
C GLU A 113 1.17 2.35 12.67
N LEU A 114 0.89 3.42 11.93
CA LEU A 114 1.92 4.20 11.25
C LEU A 114 2.93 4.78 12.25
N ASN A 115 2.46 5.31 13.39
CA ASN A 115 3.33 5.86 14.43
C ASN A 115 4.20 4.78 15.07
N ILE A 116 3.64 3.60 15.36
CA ILE A 116 4.40 2.47 15.92
C ILE A 116 5.52 2.07 14.95
N LEU A 117 5.17 1.87 13.67
CA LEU A 117 6.13 1.49 12.64
C LEU A 117 7.26 2.52 12.54
N LEU A 118 6.93 3.80 12.37
CA LEU A 118 7.91 4.88 12.24
C LEU A 118 8.77 5.07 13.49
N SER A 119 8.23 4.79 14.68
CA SER A 119 8.99 4.87 15.94
C SER A 119 10.03 3.77 16.06
N ASN A 120 9.70 2.54 15.63
CA ASN A 120 10.64 1.43 15.62
C ASN A 120 11.86 1.70 14.72
N PHE A 121 11.65 2.39 13.59
CA PHE A 121 12.74 2.82 12.72
C PHE A 121 13.64 3.88 13.35
N LYS A 122 13.05 4.89 14.04
CA LYS A 122 13.83 5.94 14.71
C LYS A 122 14.74 5.39 15.81
N ILE A 123 14.31 4.33 16.51
CA ILE A 123 15.10 3.68 17.56
C ILE A 123 16.23 2.86 16.94
N CYS A 124 15.96 2.13 15.85
CA CYS A 124 16.99 1.31 15.20
C CYS A 124 18.13 2.14 14.58
N SER A 125 17.83 3.31 14.01
CA SER A 125 18.84 4.22 13.46
C SER A 125 19.73 4.94 14.49
N ARG A 126 19.39 4.90 15.80
CA ARG A 126 20.22 5.49 16.87
C ARG A 126 21.28 4.54 17.43
N ASN A 127 21.18 3.24 17.15
CA ASN A 127 22.09 2.22 17.67
C ASN A 127 23.22 1.84 16.68
N HIS A 128 23.41 2.64 15.62
CA HIS A 128 24.54 2.55 14.68
C HIS A 128 25.35 3.86 14.72
N ASN A 129 25.97 4.15 15.85
CA ASN A 129 27.09 5.09 15.99
C ASN A 129 28.04 4.57 17.06
#